data_AF-A0A202DN49-F1
#
_entry.id   AF-A0A202DN49-F1
#
_cell.length_a   1.000
_cell.length_b   1.000
_cell.length_c   1.000
_cell.angle_alpha   90.00
_cell.angle_beta   90.00
_cell.angle_gamma   90.00
#
_symmetry.space_group_name_H-M   'P 1'
#
loop_
_entity.id
_entity.type
_entity.pdbx_description
1 polymer ?
#
loop_
_entity_poly.entity_id
_entity_poly.type
_entity_poly.pdbx_seq_one_letter_code
_entity_poly.pdbx_strand_id
1 'polypeptide(L)'
;MRAAEKFDPEKGAKFSSYSAWWIKQSMRRALSQKSRTIRVPVASADKINKIRTAKLELKERLGREPSEAEIAEQLNLTKRTVKGLRMADFRTFSLNDPIQKGEEGSFEEIIADTNTDTPDLIIEDNENIKRVKGLVHKLEPREQRILNMRYGLDGNRPKTLEEVSQAIGRTRERVRQIQLQALKKLKDLLEDQELEKKEAMRQAKEAGTLPVNANGKVIRAAIPIEEISSDCFGYGREELLNCTAPISTLGLSSRSLNSLSRHDIRTVADLACKNDAFLLTIRYFGEKCYQEVRDSLFAFHERQFVRKRK
;
A
#
# COMPACT_ATOMS: atom_id res chain seq x y z
N MET A 1 5.76 -48.97 -17.71
CA MET A 1 5.26 -50.36 -17.67
C MET A 1 4.07 -50.59 -18.60
N ARG A 2 3.11 -49.64 -18.74
CA ARG A 2 1.96 -49.74 -19.67
C ARG A 2 2.21 -50.28 -21.09
N ALA A 3 3.34 -49.95 -21.71
CA ALA A 3 3.68 -50.47 -23.04
C ALA A 3 3.88 -51.99 -23.06
N ALA A 4 4.51 -52.54 -22.02
CA ALA A 4 4.74 -53.99 -21.89
C ALA A 4 3.45 -54.73 -21.52
N GLU A 5 2.63 -54.15 -20.64
CA GLU A 5 1.35 -54.74 -20.21
C GLU A 5 0.32 -54.85 -21.34
N LYS A 6 0.35 -53.94 -22.31
CA LYS A 6 -0.64 -53.85 -23.39
C LYS A 6 -0.09 -54.25 -24.76
N PHE A 7 1.08 -54.87 -24.81
CA PHE A 7 1.66 -55.31 -26.08
C PHE A 7 1.12 -56.69 -26.45
N ASP A 8 0.73 -56.83 -27.71
CA ASP A 8 0.22 -58.07 -28.27
C ASP A 8 1.08 -58.46 -29.47
N PRO A 9 1.91 -59.52 -29.36
CA PRO A 9 2.78 -59.97 -30.45
C PRO A 9 2.04 -60.45 -31.70
N GLU A 10 0.79 -60.90 -31.59
CA GLU A 10 0.02 -61.46 -32.71
C GLU A 10 -0.35 -60.39 -33.75
N LYS A 11 -0.31 -59.11 -33.36
CA LYS A 11 -0.63 -57.96 -34.23
C LYS A 11 0.51 -57.54 -35.16
N GLY A 12 1.64 -58.26 -35.16
CA GLY A 12 2.73 -58.11 -36.14
C GLY A 12 3.59 -56.85 -36.03
N ALA A 13 3.36 -55.96 -35.06
CA ALA A 13 4.17 -54.77 -34.85
C ALA A 13 5.36 -55.04 -33.92
N LYS A 14 6.54 -54.48 -34.24
CA LYS A 14 7.72 -54.56 -33.36
C LYS A 14 7.45 -53.82 -32.03
N PHE A 15 7.84 -54.42 -30.91
CA PHE A 15 7.67 -53.81 -29.58
C PHE A 15 8.32 -52.42 -29.46
N SER A 16 9.47 -52.20 -30.10
CA SER A 16 10.16 -50.90 -30.09
C SER A 16 9.29 -49.78 -30.68
N SER A 17 8.60 -50.05 -31.79
CA SER A 17 7.69 -49.11 -32.44
C SER A 17 6.47 -48.79 -31.56
N TYR A 18 5.89 -49.82 -30.93
CA TYR A 18 4.73 -49.65 -30.04
C TYR A 18 5.09 -48.91 -28.74
N SER A 19 6.18 -49.30 -28.10
CA SER A 19 6.63 -48.71 -26.84
C SER A 19 7.04 -47.24 -26.99
N ALA A 20 7.61 -46.84 -28.12
CA ALA A 20 7.94 -45.46 -28.41
C ALA A 20 6.74 -44.50 -28.29
N TRP A 21 5.55 -44.91 -28.77
CA TRP A 21 4.32 -44.12 -28.63
C TRP A 21 3.93 -43.92 -27.16
N TRP A 22 3.95 -45.00 -26.37
CA TRP A 22 3.62 -44.96 -24.94
C TRP A 22 4.63 -44.14 -24.12
N ILE A 23 5.92 -44.22 -24.46
CA ILE A 23 6.97 -43.42 -23.83
C ILE A 23 6.73 -41.95 -24.13
N LYS A 24 6.55 -41.59 -25.41
CA LYS A 24 6.28 -40.20 -25.84
C LYS A 24 5.02 -39.63 -25.19
N GLN A 25 3.94 -40.41 -25.12
CA GLN A 25 2.70 -39.99 -24.48
C GLN A 25 2.88 -39.78 -22.98
N SER A 26 3.61 -40.69 -22.31
CA SER A 26 3.88 -40.57 -20.87
C SER A 26 4.75 -39.36 -20.55
N MET A 27 5.78 -39.09 -21.35
CA MET A 27 6.62 -37.90 -21.23
C MET A 27 5.82 -36.61 -21.44
N ARG A 28 5.02 -36.53 -22.51
CA ARG A 28 4.16 -35.35 -22.79
C ARG A 28 3.17 -35.10 -21.65
N ARG A 29 2.56 -36.16 -21.12
CA ARG A 29 1.65 -36.06 -19.97
C ARG A 29 2.39 -35.59 -18.72
N ALA A 30 3.55 -36.15 -18.42
CA ALA A 30 4.35 -35.75 -17.26
C ALA A 30 4.77 -34.27 -17.37
N LEU A 31 5.23 -33.83 -18.54
CA LEU A 31 5.60 -32.44 -18.80
C LEU A 31 4.38 -31.52 -18.60
N SER A 32 3.23 -31.83 -19.20
CA SER A 32 2.02 -31.02 -19.02
C SER A 32 1.57 -30.95 -17.56
N GLN A 33 1.75 -32.02 -16.77
CA GLN A 33 1.27 -32.08 -15.39
C GLN A 33 2.23 -31.48 -14.36
N LYS A 34 3.55 -31.56 -14.59
CA LYS A 34 4.59 -31.25 -13.59
C LYS A 34 5.57 -30.14 -14.00
N SER A 35 5.53 -29.64 -15.25
CA SER A 35 6.52 -28.63 -15.70
C SER A 35 6.34 -27.24 -15.09
N ARG A 36 5.14 -26.91 -14.61
CA ARG A 36 4.81 -25.59 -14.09
C ARG A 36 4.69 -25.65 -12.57
N THR A 37 5.21 -24.63 -11.88
CA THR A 37 5.05 -24.41 -10.44
C THR A 37 3.56 -24.40 -10.07
N ILE A 38 2.76 -23.67 -10.85
CA ILE A 38 1.30 -23.65 -10.74
C ILE A 38 0.73 -24.58 -11.81
N ARG A 39 0.07 -25.65 -11.38
CA ARG A 39 -0.50 -26.68 -12.25
C ARG A 39 -1.62 -26.11 -13.11
N VAL A 40 -1.50 -26.27 -14.43
CA VAL A 40 -2.55 -25.91 -15.42
C VAL A 40 -3.18 -27.19 -16.00
N PRO A 41 -4.52 -27.28 -16.11
CA PRO A 41 -5.18 -28.42 -16.76
C PRO A 41 -4.75 -28.59 -18.23
N VAL A 42 -4.71 -29.85 -18.72
CA VAL A 42 -4.22 -30.18 -20.07
C VAL A 42 -4.99 -29.42 -21.17
N ALA A 43 -6.32 -29.40 -21.09
CA ALA A 43 -7.15 -28.68 -22.06
C ALA A 43 -6.85 -27.17 -22.11
N SER A 44 -6.53 -26.56 -20.97
CA SER A 44 -6.12 -25.15 -20.91
C SER A 44 -4.71 -24.95 -21.45
N ALA A 45 -3.78 -25.87 -21.16
CA ALA A 45 -2.42 -25.84 -21.70
C ALA A 45 -2.39 -25.95 -23.24
N ASP A 46 -3.25 -26.80 -23.82
CA ASP A 46 -3.39 -26.92 -25.28
C ASP A 46 -3.91 -25.62 -25.90
N LYS A 47 -4.89 -24.96 -25.26
CA LYS A 47 -5.40 -23.65 -25.71
C LYS A 47 -4.33 -22.57 -25.61
N ILE A 48 -3.52 -22.56 -24.54
CA ILE A 48 -2.39 -21.63 -24.38
C ILE A 48 -1.37 -21.81 -25.51
N ASN A 49 -1.01 -23.06 -25.85
CA ASN A 49 -0.10 -23.33 -26.96
C ASN A 49 -0.68 -22.86 -28.30
N LYS A 50 -1.97 -23.08 -28.55
CA LYS A 50 -2.66 -22.56 -29.75
C LYS A 50 -2.66 -21.04 -29.82
N ILE A 51 -2.90 -20.37 -28.69
CA ILE A 51 -2.79 -18.90 -28.57
C ILE A 51 -1.38 -18.44 -28.91
N ARG A 52 -0.34 -19.14 -28.43
CA ARG A 52 1.05 -18.81 -28.73
C ARG A 52 1.38 -18.97 -30.22
N THR A 53 0.91 -20.04 -30.85
CA THR A 53 1.12 -20.27 -32.29
C THR A 53 0.36 -19.23 -33.13
N ALA A 54 -0.93 -19.00 -32.86
CA ALA A 54 -1.73 -17.99 -33.56
C ALA A 54 -1.14 -16.58 -33.41
N LYS A 55 -0.61 -16.26 -32.22
CA LYS A 55 0.08 -14.99 -31.98
C LYS A 55 1.29 -14.83 -32.91
N LEU A 56 2.09 -15.88 -33.10
CA LEU A 56 3.27 -15.85 -33.96
C LEU A 56 2.87 -15.69 -35.44
N GLU A 57 1.88 -16.45 -35.89
CA GLU A 57 1.34 -16.37 -37.26
C GLU A 57 0.76 -14.99 -37.57
N LEU A 58 -0.03 -14.41 -36.66
CA LEU A 58 -0.57 -13.06 -36.84
C LEU A 58 0.51 -12.00 -36.81
N LYS A 59 1.53 -12.17 -35.98
CA LYS A 59 2.66 -11.24 -35.92
C LYS A 59 3.40 -11.19 -37.25
N GLU A 60 3.62 -12.36 -37.86
CA GLU A 60 4.24 -12.46 -39.18
C GLU A 60 3.35 -11.85 -40.27
N ARG A 61 2.05 -12.15 -40.27
CA ARG A 61 1.10 -11.64 -41.27
C ARG A 61 0.83 -10.14 -41.17
N LEU A 62 0.76 -9.59 -39.96
CA LEU A 62 0.38 -8.19 -39.72
C LEU A 62 1.59 -7.26 -39.60
N GLY A 63 2.80 -7.80 -39.45
CA GLY A 63 4.02 -7.02 -39.21
C GLY A 63 4.03 -6.24 -37.87
N ARG A 64 3.06 -6.49 -36.98
CA ARG A 64 2.91 -5.85 -35.66
C ARG A 64 2.47 -6.86 -34.61
N GLU A 65 2.55 -6.50 -33.34
CA GLU A 65 1.96 -7.33 -32.27
C GLU A 65 0.43 -7.39 -32.45
N PRO A 66 -0.17 -8.60 -32.50
CA PRO A 66 -1.61 -8.77 -32.68
C PRO A 66 -2.39 -8.42 -31.42
N SER A 67 -3.60 -7.89 -31.62
CA SER A 67 -4.54 -7.58 -30.55
C SER A 67 -5.19 -8.85 -29.99
N GLU A 68 -5.63 -8.81 -28.72
CA GLU A 68 -6.35 -9.93 -28.09
C GLU A 68 -7.66 -10.28 -28.81
N ALA A 69 -8.28 -9.29 -29.46
CA ALA A 69 -9.48 -9.51 -30.28
C ALA A 69 -9.16 -10.29 -31.56
N GLU A 70 -8.04 -9.98 -32.23
CA GLU A 70 -7.61 -10.62 -33.48
C GLU A 70 -7.21 -12.09 -33.23
N ILE A 71 -6.54 -12.35 -32.10
CA ILE A 71 -6.22 -13.73 -31.66
C ILE A 71 -7.49 -14.51 -31.33
N ALA A 72 -8.45 -13.87 -30.67
CA ALA A 72 -9.73 -14.47 -30.31
C ALA A 72 -10.54 -14.87 -31.55
N GLU A 73 -10.57 -14.00 -32.56
CA GLU A 73 -11.24 -14.24 -33.84
C GLU A 73 -10.61 -15.41 -34.60
N GLN A 74 -9.27 -15.45 -34.73
CA GLN A 74 -8.59 -16.55 -35.42
C GLN A 74 -8.83 -17.92 -34.76
N LEU A 75 -8.92 -17.96 -33.42
CA LEU A 75 -9.08 -19.20 -32.66
C LEU A 75 -10.54 -19.54 -32.33
N ASN A 76 -11.51 -18.74 -32.78
CA ASN A 76 -12.93 -18.85 -32.42
C ASN A 76 -13.14 -18.93 -30.90
N LEU A 77 -12.44 -18.08 -30.15
CA LEU A 77 -12.53 -17.96 -28.70
C LEU A 77 -13.10 -16.59 -28.32
N THR A 78 -13.57 -16.43 -27.08
CA THR A 78 -13.98 -15.11 -26.60
C THR A 78 -12.76 -14.32 -26.11
N LYS A 79 -12.76 -13.00 -26.30
CA LYS A 79 -11.70 -12.10 -25.80
C LYS A 79 -11.42 -12.30 -24.30
N ARG A 80 -12.47 -12.51 -23.50
CA ARG A 80 -12.36 -12.80 -22.06
C ARG A 80 -11.57 -14.09 -21.80
N THR A 81 -11.84 -15.16 -22.57
CA THR A 81 -11.11 -16.42 -22.42
C THR A 81 -9.64 -16.31 -22.84
N VAL A 82 -9.34 -15.56 -23.90
CA VAL A 82 -7.95 -15.31 -24.32
C VAL A 82 -7.18 -14.54 -23.26
N LYS A 83 -7.77 -13.46 -22.70
CA LYS A 83 -7.16 -12.69 -21.61
C LYS A 83 -6.90 -13.54 -20.38
N GLY A 84 -7.88 -14.35 -19.95
CA GLY A 84 -7.72 -15.25 -18.80
C GLY A 84 -6.65 -16.32 -19.01
N LEU A 85 -6.61 -16.96 -20.18
CA LEU A 85 -5.61 -17.98 -20.50
C LEU A 85 -4.20 -17.38 -20.64
N ARG A 86 -4.09 -16.15 -21.14
CA ARG A 86 -2.81 -15.41 -21.19
C ARG A 86 -2.30 -15.07 -19.79
N MET A 87 -3.18 -14.69 -18.87
CA MET A 87 -2.81 -14.51 -17.46
C MET A 87 -2.35 -15.83 -16.81
N ALA A 88 -2.99 -16.95 -17.15
CA ALA A 88 -2.56 -18.26 -16.68
C ALA A 88 -1.22 -18.73 -17.30
N ASP A 89 -0.71 -18.06 -18.34
CA ASP A 89 0.58 -18.37 -18.95
C ASP A 89 1.77 -17.65 -18.31
N PHE A 90 1.54 -16.77 -17.33
CA PHE A 90 2.64 -16.15 -16.59
C PHE A 90 3.47 -17.23 -15.89
N ARG A 91 4.76 -17.26 -16.22
CA ARG A 91 5.74 -18.09 -15.53
C ARG A 91 6.09 -17.42 -14.21
N THR A 92 6.21 -18.24 -13.17
CA THR A 92 6.76 -17.79 -11.89
C THR A 92 8.21 -17.38 -12.09
N PHE A 93 8.61 -16.27 -11.47
CA PHE A 93 10.01 -15.86 -11.36
C PHE A 93 10.57 -16.33 -10.04
N SER A 94 11.89 -16.48 -9.95
CA SER A 94 12.53 -16.77 -8.67
C SER A 94 12.67 -15.47 -7.88
N LEU A 95 12.40 -15.52 -6.58
CA LEU A 95 12.56 -14.36 -5.69
C LEU A 95 14.03 -13.94 -5.57
N ASN A 96 14.95 -14.88 -5.79
CA ASN A 96 16.39 -14.66 -5.77
C ASN A 96 16.95 -14.18 -7.11
N ASP A 97 16.11 -14.03 -8.14
CA ASP A 97 16.58 -13.48 -9.41
C ASP A 97 17.00 -12.02 -9.20
N PRO A 98 18.16 -11.58 -9.74
CA PRO A 98 18.58 -10.19 -9.64
C PRO A 98 17.63 -9.31 -10.45
N ILE A 99 17.30 -8.13 -9.93
CA ILE A 99 16.39 -7.18 -10.59
C ILE A 99 16.99 -6.68 -11.90
N GLN A 100 18.30 -6.36 -11.86
CA GLN A 100 19.08 -5.92 -13.00
C GLN A 100 20.42 -6.66 -13.02
N LYS A 101 20.87 -7.05 -14.23
CA LYS A 101 22.15 -7.74 -14.39
C LYS A 101 23.30 -6.81 -13.97
N GLY A 102 24.00 -7.16 -12.89
CA GLY A 102 25.17 -6.43 -12.39
C GLY A 102 24.90 -5.51 -11.19
N GLU A 103 23.66 -5.45 -10.70
CA GLU A 103 23.32 -4.75 -9.45
C GLU A 103 23.16 -5.76 -8.31
N GLU A 104 23.55 -5.35 -7.10
CA GLU A 104 23.25 -6.08 -5.87
C GLU A 104 21.80 -5.77 -5.47
N GLY A 105 20.93 -6.78 -5.53
CA GLY A 105 19.53 -6.67 -5.14
C GLY A 105 18.66 -7.76 -5.77
N SER A 106 17.92 -8.48 -4.94
CA SER A 106 16.99 -9.54 -5.32
C SER A 106 15.52 -9.07 -5.27
N PHE A 107 14.61 -9.80 -5.94
CA PHE A 107 13.17 -9.49 -5.84
C PHE A 107 12.61 -9.63 -4.42
N GLU A 108 13.19 -10.52 -3.60
CA GLU A 108 12.80 -10.72 -2.21
C GLU A 108 12.88 -9.43 -1.38
N GLU A 109 13.90 -8.59 -1.63
CA GLU A 109 14.13 -7.36 -0.87
C GLU A 109 13.12 -6.23 -1.18
N ILE A 110 12.45 -6.29 -2.34
CA ILE A 110 11.52 -5.24 -2.80
C ILE A 110 10.07 -5.57 -2.45
N ILE A 111 9.73 -6.85 -2.39
CA ILE A 111 8.34 -7.26 -2.19
C ILE A 111 7.95 -6.98 -0.74
N ALA A 112 7.14 -5.94 -0.57
CA ALA A 112 6.56 -5.59 0.71
C ALA A 112 5.56 -6.67 1.16
N ASP A 113 5.61 -7.01 2.45
CA ASP A 113 4.56 -7.80 3.08
C ASP A 113 3.31 -6.94 3.25
N THR A 114 2.20 -7.41 2.69
CA THR A 114 0.89 -6.71 2.74
C THR A 114 0.01 -7.21 3.88
N ASN A 115 0.40 -8.27 4.57
CA ASN A 115 -0.32 -8.81 5.73
C ASN A 115 0.15 -8.21 7.06
N THR A 116 1.26 -7.48 7.05
CA THR A 116 1.81 -6.86 8.26
C THR A 116 1.27 -5.43 8.40
N ASP A 117 0.59 -5.17 9.52
CA ASP A 117 0.15 -3.82 9.87
C ASP A 117 1.35 -2.92 10.16
N THR A 118 1.25 -1.65 9.77
CA THR A 118 2.30 -0.68 10.09
C THR A 118 2.28 -0.34 11.58
N PRO A 119 3.44 0.01 12.18
CA PRO A 119 3.50 0.42 13.59
C PRO A 119 2.53 1.56 13.92
N ASP A 120 2.31 2.48 12.99
CA ASP A 120 1.38 3.59 13.15
C ASP A 120 -0.06 3.11 13.32
N LEU A 121 -0.52 2.16 12.48
CA LEU A 121 -1.85 1.56 12.59
C LEU A 121 -2.01 0.79 13.91
N ILE A 122 -0.99 0.05 14.33
CA ILE A 122 -1.01 -0.68 15.60
C ILE A 122 -1.14 0.30 16.79
N ILE A 123 -0.42 1.42 16.76
CA ILE A 123 -0.50 2.45 17.81
C ILE A 123 -1.88 3.10 17.79
N GLU A 124 -2.37 3.49 16.61
CA GLU A 124 -3.69 4.09 16.44
C GLU A 124 -4.80 3.18 16.97
N ASP A 125 -4.78 1.89 16.63
CA ASP A 125 -5.75 0.91 17.14
C ASP A 125 -5.67 0.78 18.67
N ASN A 126 -4.46 0.74 19.24
CA ASN A 126 -4.29 0.69 20.68
C ASN A 126 -4.80 1.96 21.38
N GLU A 127 -4.56 3.14 20.80
CA GLU A 127 -5.06 4.41 21.30
C GLU A 127 -6.58 4.48 21.21
N ASN A 128 -7.16 4.03 20.09
CA ASN A 128 -8.60 3.94 19.89
C ASN A 128 -9.25 3.01 20.92
N ILE A 129 -8.67 1.83 21.17
CA ILE A 129 -9.15 0.90 22.20
C ILE A 129 -9.10 1.56 23.58
N LYS A 130 -7.99 2.23 23.94
CA LYS A 130 -7.86 2.94 25.22
C LYS A 130 -8.90 4.05 25.35
N ARG A 131 -9.12 4.83 24.29
CA ARG A 131 -10.11 5.91 24.25
C ARG A 131 -11.52 5.37 24.46
N VAL A 132 -11.90 4.32 23.73
CA VAL A 132 -13.20 3.66 23.86
C VAL A 132 -13.39 3.11 25.28
N LYS A 133 -12.39 2.42 25.83
CA LYS A 133 -12.45 1.91 27.22
C LYS A 133 -12.60 3.03 28.25
N GLY A 134 -11.91 4.16 28.05
CA GLY A 134 -12.03 5.35 28.90
C GLY A 134 -13.43 5.97 28.85
N LEU A 135 -14.02 6.09 27.66
CA LEU A 135 -15.39 6.60 27.49
C LEU A 135 -16.43 5.67 28.12
N VAL A 136 -16.28 4.35 27.93
CA VAL A 136 -17.17 3.34 28.51
C VAL A 136 -17.11 3.34 30.04
N HIS A 137 -15.96 3.67 30.64
CA HIS A 137 -15.83 3.82 32.10
C HIS A 137 -16.56 5.04 32.69
N LYS A 138 -16.89 6.06 31.87
CA LYS A 138 -17.68 7.23 32.31
C LYS A 138 -19.18 6.94 32.36
N LEU A 139 -19.64 5.84 31.78
CA LEU A 139 -21.05 5.46 31.76
C LEU A 139 -21.50 4.87 33.11
N GLU A 140 -22.81 4.72 33.28
CA GLU A 140 -23.35 4.05 34.46
C GLU A 140 -22.89 2.58 34.51
N PRO A 141 -22.57 2.00 35.69
CA PRO A 141 -22.06 0.63 35.80
C PRO A 141 -22.94 -0.43 35.10
N ARG A 142 -24.26 -0.20 35.03
CA ARG A 142 -25.21 -1.06 34.33
C ARG A 142 -25.06 -0.97 32.81
N GLU A 143 -24.87 0.24 32.27
CA GLU A 143 -24.65 0.49 30.84
C GLU A 143 -23.33 -0.12 30.38
N GLN A 144 -22.26 0.09 31.15
CA GLN A 144 -20.93 -0.49 30.93
C GLN A 144 -21.02 -2.02 30.83
N ARG A 145 -21.68 -2.67 31.79
CA ARG A 145 -21.81 -4.13 31.81
C ARG A 145 -22.57 -4.68 30.61
N ILE A 146 -23.61 -3.97 30.13
CA ILE A 146 -24.34 -4.33 28.91
C ILE A 146 -23.45 -4.23 27.67
N LEU A 147 -22.72 -3.12 27.52
CA LEU A 147 -21.84 -2.88 26.38
C LEU A 147 -20.66 -3.86 26.34
N ASN A 148 -20.01 -4.10 27.48
CA ASN A 148 -18.90 -5.04 27.58
C ASN A 148 -19.32 -6.47 27.18
N MET A 149 -20.49 -6.92 27.62
CA MET A 149 -21.01 -8.24 27.23
C MET A 149 -21.46 -8.29 25.77
N ARG A 150 -22.01 -7.20 25.23
CA ARG A 150 -22.52 -7.15 23.85
C ARG A 150 -21.39 -7.13 22.83
N TYR A 151 -20.36 -6.33 23.07
CA TYR A 151 -19.27 -6.09 22.13
C TYR A 151 -17.97 -6.82 22.48
N GLY A 152 -17.88 -7.44 23.65
CA GLY A 152 -16.69 -8.20 24.05
C GLY A 152 -15.50 -7.32 24.45
N LEU A 153 -15.73 -6.09 24.92
CA LEU A 153 -14.68 -5.11 25.22
C LEU A 153 -13.67 -5.56 26.30
N ASP A 154 -14.05 -6.54 27.11
CA ASP A 154 -13.22 -7.17 28.15
C ASP A 154 -12.46 -8.42 27.64
N GLY A 155 -12.43 -8.66 26.33
CA GLY A 155 -11.77 -9.83 25.72
C GLY A 155 -12.65 -11.08 25.67
N ASN A 156 -13.91 -10.99 26.09
CA ASN A 156 -14.89 -12.06 25.96
C ASN A 156 -15.55 -12.05 24.57
N ARG A 157 -16.12 -13.18 24.15
CA ARG A 157 -16.91 -13.23 22.90
C ARG A 157 -18.10 -12.25 22.97
N PRO A 158 -18.45 -11.55 21.87
CA PRO A 158 -19.66 -10.73 21.81
C PRO A 158 -20.91 -11.61 21.99
N LYS A 159 -21.82 -11.20 22.88
CA LYS A 159 -23.06 -11.92 23.18
C LYS A 159 -24.27 -11.34 22.46
N THR A 160 -25.28 -12.17 22.21
CA THR A 160 -26.58 -11.73 21.67
C THR A 160 -27.38 -10.92 22.69
N LEU A 161 -28.34 -10.11 22.25
CA LEU A 161 -29.23 -9.37 23.17
C LEU A 161 -29.99 -10.31 24.11
N GLU A 162 -30.31 -11.52 23.65
CA GLU A 162 -31.00 -12.54 24.42
C GLU A 162 -30.10 -13.12 25.51
N GLU A 163 -28.87 -13.49 25.18
CA GLU A 163 -27.87 -13.93 26.16
C GLU A 163 -27.55 -12.84 27.20
N VAL A 164 -27.46 -11.58 26.78
CA VAL A 164 -27.25 -10.44 27.70
C VAL A 164 -28.47 -10.24 28.59
N SER A 165 -29.69 -10.40 28.06
CA SER A 165 -30.94 -10.27 28.81
C SER A 165 -31.06 -11.33 29.91
N GLN A 166 -30.68 -12.57 29.63
CA GLN A 166 -30.62 -13.66 30.59
C GLN A 166 -29.57 -13.39 31.68
N ALA A 167 -28.38 -12.90 31.31
CA ALA A 167 -27.30 -12.61 32.26
C ALA A 167 -27.62 -11.43 33.22
N ILE A 168 -28.48 -10.49 32.81
CA ILE A 168 -28.82 -9.28 33.59
C ILE A 168 -30.17 -9.43 34.31
N GLY A 169 -31.00 -10.41 33.92
CA GLY A 169 -32.34 -10.60 34.48
C GLY A 169 -33.34 -9.51 34.06
N ARG A 170 -33.24 -9.03 32.81
CA ARG A 170 -34.15 -8.01 32.25
C ARG A 170 -34.69 -8.46 30.91
N THR A 171 -35.80 -7.87 30.47
CA THR A 171 -36.36 -8.18 29.15
C THR A 171 -35.40 -7.75 28.04
N ARG A 172 -35.40 -8.49 26.93
CA ARG A 172 -34.60 -8.19 25.73
C ARG A 172 -34.77 -6.74 25.27
N GLU A 173 -36.01 -6.26 25.24
CA GLU A 173 -36.31 -4.89 24.81
C GLU A 173 -35.74 -3.85 25.79
N ARG A 174 -35.77 -4.13 27.10
CA ARG A 174 -35.18 -3.23 28.07
C ARG A 174 -33.66 -3.13 27.92
N VAL A 175 -32.97 -4.25 27.66
CA VAL A 175 -31.53 -4.25 27.36
C VAL A 175 -31.22 -3.46 26.09
N ARG A 176 -32.03 -3.61 25.04
CA ARG A 176 -31.90 -2.83 23.80
C ARG A 176 -32.05 -1.32 24.05
N GLN A 177 -33.05 -0.91 24.84
CA GLN A 177 -33.24 0.50 25.19
C GLN A 177 -32.03 1.08 25.93
N ILE A 178 -31.52 0.35 26.94
CA ILE A 178 -30.33 0.78 27.69
C ILE A 178 -29.10 0.82 26.78
N GLN A 179 -28.94 -0.14 25.86
CA GLN A 179 -27.86 -0.11 24.86
C GLN A 179 -27.94 1.15 24.00
N LEU A 180 -29.11 1.49 23.46
CA LEU A 180 -29.29 2.67 22.62
C LEU A 180 -29.01 3.97 23.40
N GLN A 181 -29.46 4.03 24.65
CA GLN A 181 -29.20 5.17 25.52
C GLN A 181 -27.70 5.32 25.83
N ALA A 182 -27.01 4.20 26.11
CA ALA A 182 -25.57 4.19 26.35
C ALA A 182 -24.77 4.59 25.10
N LEU A 183 -25.15 4.11 23.91
CA LEU A 183 -24.53 4.50 22.64
C LEU A 183 -24.74 5.98 22.33
N LYS A 184 -25.92 6.52 22.65
CA LYS A 184 -26.18 7.96 22.50
C LYS A 184 -25.27 8.77 23.42
N LYS A 185 -25.19 8.42 24.70
CA LYS A 185 -24.27 9.07 25.65
C LYS A 185 -22.80 8.99 25.20
N LEU A 186 -22.36 7.84 24.68
CA LEU A 186 -21.00 7.69 24.16
C LEU A 186 -20.74 8.58 22.96
N LYS A 187 -21.73 8.75 22.07
CA LYS A 187 -21.65 9.65 20.93
C LYS A 187 -21.50 11.10 21.40
N ASP A 188 -22.35 11.54 22.33
CA ASP A 188 -22.31 12.89 22.87
C ASP A 188 -20.94 13.17 23.53
N LEU A 189 -20.42 12.23 24.34
CA LEU A 189 -19.09 12.35 24.96
C LEU A 189 -17.94 12.35 23.94
N LEU A 190 -18.10 11.70 22.79
CA LEU A 190 -17.10 11.69 21.73
C LEU A 190 -17.07 13.04 21.00
N GLU A 191 -18.24 13.61 20.69
CA GLU A 191 -18.40 14.93 20.09
C GLU A 191 -17.80 16.01 21.00
N ASP A 192 -18.06 15.96 22.31
CA ASP A 192 -17.47 16.88 23.29
C ASP A 192 -15.93 16.81 23.28
N GLN A 193 -15.36 15.60 23.27
CA GLN A 193 -13.90 15.44 23.19
C GLN A 193 -13.30 15.92 21.87
N GLU A 194 -14.03 15.80 20.76
CA GLU A 194 -13.58 16.32 19.47
C GLU A 194 -13.63 17.84 19.42
N LEU A 195 -14.63 18.46 20.05
CA LEU A 195 -14.71 19.91 20.20
C LEU A 195 -13.57 20.42 21.08
N GLU A 196 -13.31 19.80 22.23
CA GLU A 196 -12.18 20.15 23.10
C GLU A 196 -10.83 20.03 22.37
N LYS A 197 -10.63 18.96 21.58
CA LYS A 197 -9.41 18.80 20.77
C LYS A 197 -9.29 19.89 19.71
N LYS A 198 -10.39 20.23 19.02
CA LYS A 198 -10.41 21.30 18.00
C LYS A 198 -10.14 22.66 18.62
N GLU A 199 -10.71 22.94 19.78
CA GLU A 199 -10.49 24.18 20.52
C GLU A 199 -9.06 24.28 21.06
N ALA A 200 -8.51 23.21 21.62
CA ALA A 200 -7.11 23.14 22.01
C ALA A 200 -6.16 23.32 20.82
N MET A 201 -6.49 22.75 19.66
CA MET A 201 -5.73 22.92 18.42
C MET A 201 -5.82 24.36 17.89
N ARG A 202 -7.00 25.01 17.99
CA ARG A 202 -7.18 26.43 17.66
C ARG A 202 -6.40 27.34 18.62
N GLN A 203 -6.44 27.08 19.92
CA GLN A 203 -5.69 27.85 20.93
C GLN A 203 -4.18 27.65 20.78
N ALA A 204 -3.71 26.45 20.47
CA ALA A 204 -2.30 26.18 20.17
C ALA A 204 -1.84 26.92 18.89
N LYS A 205 -2.75 27.07 17.91
CA LYS A 205 -2.52 27.82 16.67
C LYS A 205 -2.49 29.34 16.91
N GLU A 206 -3.37 29.85 17.77
CA GLU A 206 -3.45 31.27 18.14
C GLU A 206 -2.31 31.71 19.07
N ALA A 207 -1.81 30.82 19.95
CA ALA A 207 -0.76 31.13 20.90
C ALA A 207 0.66 31.18 20.29
N GLY A 208 0.86 30.76 19.03
CA GLY A 208 2.12 30.90 18.29
C GLY A 208 3.38 30.38 18.99
N THR A 209 3.25 29.53 20.01
CA THR A 209 4.37 29.13 20.88
C THR A 209 4.63 27.63 20.74
N LEU A 210 5.81 27.29 20.21
CA LEU A 210 6.33 25.93 20.14
C LEU A 210 6.43 25.33 21.55
N PRO A 211 6.04 24.06 21.78
CA PRO A 211 6.17 23.44 23.08
C PRO A 211 7.65 23.35 23.48
N VAL A 212 7.96 23.93 24.64
CA VAL A 212 9.30 23.96 25.23
C VAL A 212 9.30 23.02 26.43
N ASN A 213 10.31 22.16 26.56
CA ASN A 213 10.45 21.34 27.77
C ASN A 213 10.86 22.21 28.98
N ALA A 214 10.74 21.68 30.21
CA ALA A 214 11.01 22.39 31.47
C ALA A 214 12.41 23.04 31.58
N ASN A 215 13.32 22.73 30.65
CA ASN A 215 14.68 23.26 30.56
C ASN A 215 14.85 24.32 29.43
N GLY A 216 13.77 24.86 28.87
CA GLY A 216 13.84 25.96 27.89
C GLY A 216 14.29 25.54 26.49
N LYS A 217 14.26 24.24 26.14
CA LYS A 217 14.66 23.75 24.81
C LYS A 217 13.43 23.31 23.99
N VAL A 218 13.33 23.83 22.76
CA VAL A 218 12.23 23.54 21.82
C VAL A 218 12.15 22.03 21.53
N ILE A 219 10.98 21.44 21.72
CA ILE A 219 10.72 20.04 21.36
C ILE A 219 10.60 19.97 19.84
N ARG A 220 11.61 19.37 19.18
CA ARG A 220 11.62 19.11 17.74
C ARG A 220 10.76 17.88 17.43
N ALA A 221 9.44 18.02 17.38
CA ALA A 221 8.58 16.97 16.84
C ALA A 221 7.25 17.52 16.30
N ALA A 222 6.96 17.11 15.06
CA ALA A 222 5.66 17.00 14.39
C ALA A 222 4.83 18.29 14.22
N ILE A 223 5.01 18.95 13.06
CA ILE A 223 3.97 19.81 12.47
C ILE A 223 3.27 18.95 11.40
N PRO A 224 1.97 18.65 11.52
CA PRO A 224 1.25 17.88 10.51
C PRO A 224 1.14 18.65 9.18
N ILE A 225 1.29 17.92 8.06
CA ILE A 225 1.49 18.42 6.68
C ILE A 225 0.23 19.06 6.07
N GLU A 226 -0.89 19.12 6.79
CA GLU A 226 -2.17 19.66 6.28
C GLU A 226 -2.31 21.18 6.37
N GLU A 227 -1.34 21.91 6.93
CA GLU A 227 -1.34 23.37 7.01
C GLU A 227 -0.03 23.98 6.53
N ILE A 228 0.28 23.85 5.24
CA ILE A 228 1.41 24.57 4.63
C ILE A 228 0.84 25.73 3.81
N SER A 229 0.54 26.85 4.48
CA SER A 229 0.35 28.15 3.82
C SER A 229 1.74 28.75 3.53
N SER A 230 1.84 29.64 2.53
CA SER A 230 3.01 30.50 2.27
C SER A 230 3.52 31.26 3.51
N ASP A 231 2.70 31.35 4.56
CA ASP A 231 3.01 32.03 5.81
C ASP A 231 3.90 31.22 6.77
N CYS A 232 4.11 29.92 6.53
CA CYS A 232 4.94 29.06 7.40
C CYS A 232 6.42 29.44 7.46
N PHE A 233 6.88 30.28 6.53
CA PHE A 233 8.26 30.76 6.49
C PHE A 233 8.43 32.12 7.14
N GLY A 234 7.36 32.89 7.39
CA GLY A 234 7.46 34.21 8.03
C GLY A 234 8.29 35.25 7.25
N TYR A 235 8.42 35.12 5.93
CA TYR A 235 9.19 36.03 5.07
C TYR A 235 8.31 36.63 3.95
N GLY A 236 8.57 37.88 3.58
CA GLY A 236 7.89 38.54 2.46
C GLY A 236 8.37 38.00 1.10
N ARG A 237 7.47 37.94 0.11
CA ARG A 237 7.73 37.48 -1.28
C ARG A 237 8.97 38.11 -1.93
N GLU A 238 9.33 39.34 -1.55
CA GLU A 238 10.47 40.09 -2.10
C GLU A 238 11.84 39.63 -1.57
N GLU A 239 11.93 39.11 -0.35
CA GLU A 239 13.20 38.70 0.26
C GLU A 239 13.70 37.36 -0.30
N LEU A 240 12.76 36.49 -0.70
CA LEU A 240 13.02 35.17 -1.28
C LEU A 240 13.49 35.22 -2.75
N LEU A 241 13.16 36.29 -3.47
CA LEU A 241 13.54 36.48 -4.89
C LEU A 241 15.04 36.73 -5.11
N ASN A 242 15.79 37.07 -4.05
CA ASN A 242 17.25 37.27 -4.12
C ASN A 242 18.07 35.97 -4.06
N CYS A 243 17.42 34.80 -3.94
CA CYS A 243 18.07 33.50 -3.83
C CYS A 243 18.17 32.79 -5.19
N THR A 244 19.22 33.06 -5.97
CA THR A 244 19.46 32.45 -7.29
C THR A 244 20.37 31.21 -7.27
N ALA A 245 20.71 30.68 -6.09
CA ALA A 245 21.63 29.55 -5.99
C ALA A 245 20.99 28.22 -6.46
N PRO A 246 21.68 27.43 -7.29
CA PRO A 246 21.17 26.14 -7.74
C PRO A 246 21.14 25.10 -6.62
N ILE A 247 20.13 24.24 -6.66
CA ILE A 247 19.82 23.19 -5.65
C ILE A 247 21.01 22.24 -5.41
N SER A 248 21.82 21.98 -6.44
CA SER A 248 23.04 21.14 -6.36
C SER A 248 24.10 21.68 -5.38
N THR A 249 24.11 22.99 -5.14
CA THR A 249 25.10 23.65 -4.27
C THR A 249 24.70 23.58 -2.79
N LEU A 250 23.46 23.18 -2.49
CA LEU A 250 22.88 23.14 -1.14
C LEU A 250 23.03 21.78 -0.44
N GLY A 251 23.82 20.87 -0.97
CA GLY A 251 24.14 19.59 -0.32
C GLY A 251 22.94 18.67 -0.12
N LEU A 252 21.83 18.93 -0.81
CA LEU A 252 20.65 18.07 -0.82
C LEU A 252 21.05 16.72 -1.41
N SER A 253 20.66 15.64 -0.74
CA SER A 253 21.07 14.26 -1.05
C SER A 253 20.99 13.98 -2.55
N SER A 254 22.14 13.75 -3.19
CA SER A 254 22.29 13.44 -4.62
C SER A 254 21.88 12.00 -4.95
N ARG A 255 20.86 11.46 -4.28
CA ARG A 255 20.23 10.23 -4.74
C ARG A 255 19.54 10.55 -6.07
N SER A 256 19.88 9.77 -7.11
CA SER A 256 19.39 9.81 -8.49
C SER A 256 17.86 9.72 -8.66
N LEU A 257 17.12 9.72 -7.55
CA LEU A 257 15.67 9.58 -7.44
C LEU A 257 14.98 10.85 -6.91
N ASN A 258 15.71 11.95 -6.68
CA ASN A 258 15.07 13.19 -6.25
C ASN A 258 14.13 13.72 -7.34
N SER A 259 12.84 13.67 -7.05
CA SER A 259 11.72 14.09 -7.89
C SER A 259 11.80 15.57 -8.31
N LEU A 260 12.55 16.37 -7.55
CA LEU A 260 12.96 17.75 -7.85
C LEU A 260 13.70 17.88 -9.19
N SER A 261 14.59 16.94 -9.51
CA SER A 261 15.33 16.96 -10.79
C SER A 261 14.45 16.61 -11.97
N ARG A 262 13.35 15.86 -11.77
CA ARG A 262 12.42 15.46 -12.84
C ARG A 262 11.43 16.56 -13.24
N HIS A 263 11.21 17.55 -12.37
CA HIS A 263 10.26 18.64 -12.59
C HIS A 263 10.95 19.98 -12.95
N ASP A 264 12.22 19.93 -13.37
CA ASP A 264 13.00 21.09 -13.85
C ASP A 264 13.11 22.26 -12.86
N ILE A 265 13.01 22.01 -11.55
CA ILE A 265 13.14 23.08 -10.56
C ILE A 265 14.63 23.37 -10.31
N ARG A 266 15.10 24.54 -10.73
CA ARG A 266 16.54 24.88 -10.74
C ARG A 266 17.02 25.62 -9.49
N THR A 267 16.13 26.33 -8.78
CA THR A 267 16.47 27.19 -7.64
C THR A 267 15.47 27.05 -6.49
N VAL A 268 15.92 27.31 -5.27
CA VAL A 268 15.07 27.20 -4.07
C VAL A 268 14.03 28.31 -3.97
N ALA A 269 14.32 29.49 -4.50
CA ALA A 269 13.33 30.57 -4.63
C ALA A 269 12.11 30.14 -5.48
N ASP A 270 12.34 29.32 -6.51
CA ASP A 270 11.28 28.81 -7.38
C ASP A 270 10.46 27.73 -6.68
N LEU A 271 11.05 27.01 -5.71
CA LEU A 271 10.33 26.06 -4.86
C LEU A 271 9.41 26.77 -3.86
N ALA A 272 9.91 27.85 -3.24
CA ALA A 272 9.21 28.62 -2.21
C ALA A 272 8.01 29.42 -2.77
N CYS A 273 7.99 29.68 -4.07
CA CYS A 273 6.93 30.46 -4.73
C CYS A 273 5.82 29.61 -5.37
N LYS A 274 5.87 28.27 -5.30
CA LYS A 274 4.87 27.38 -5.94
C LYS A 274 3.75 27.02 -4.97
N ASN A 275 2.53 26.96 -5.49
CA ASN A 275 1.32 26.59 -4.75
C ASN A 275 1.35 25.13 -4.28
N ASP A 276 0.70 24.87 -3.15
CA ASP A 276 0.64 23.57 -2.45
C ASP A 276 0.15 22.42 -3.33
N ALA A 277 -0.78 22.70 -4.25
CA ALA A 277 -1.27 21.72 -5.21
C ALA A 277 -0.18 21.19 -6.14
N PHE A 278 0.83 22.01 -6.47
CA PHE A 278 1.95 21.60 -7.32
C PHE A 278 2.96 20.73 -6.56
N LEU A 279 3.20 21.04 -5.28
CA LEU A 279 4.07 20.25 -4.41
C LEU A 279 3.47 18.86 -4.13
N LEU A 280 2.14 18.77 -4.00
CA LEU A 280 1.42 17.52 -3.81
C LEU A 280 1.41 16.61 -5.05
N THR A 281 1.52 17.17 -6.27
CA THR A 281 1.71 16.37 -7.50
C THR A 281 3.08 15.68 -7.57
N ILE A 282 4.05 16.13 -6.79
CA ILE A 282 5.38 15.52 -6.75
C ILE A 282 5.31 14.27 -5.86
N ARG A 283 4.95 13.15 -6.48
CA ARG A 283 4.98 11.82 -5.85
C ARG A 283 6.39 11.57 -5.28
N TYR A 284 6.46 11.24 -3.98
CA TYR A 284 7.69 11.07 -3.17
C TYR A 284 8.36 12.34 -2.63
N PHE A 285 7.68 13.49 -2.60
CA PHE A 285 8.13 14.61 -1.78
C PHE A 285 7.84 14.34 -0.29
N GLY A 286 8.71 13.55 0.34
CA GLY A 286 8.56 13.12 1.74
C GLY A 286 9.06 14.16 2.75
N GLU A 287 8.61 14.01 4.00
CA GLU A 287 8.91 14.85 5.17
C GLU A 287 10.41 15.19 5.31
N LYS A 288 11.30 14.22 5.04
CA LYS A 288 12.76 14.40 5.05
C LYS A 288 13.27 15.38 4.01
N CYS A 289 12.78 15.34 2.78
CA CYS A 289 13.22 16.26 1.73
C CYS A 289 12.83 17.71 2.04
N TYR A 290 11.66 17.90 2.66
CA TYR A 290 11.20 19.23 3.08
C TYR A 290 12.04 19.79 4.24
N GLN A 291 12.36 18.95 5.23
CA GLN A 291 13.23 19.33 6.34
C GLN A 291 14.65 19.67 5.86
N GLU A 292 15.22 18.89 4.93
CA GLU A 292 16.51 19.20 4.34
C GLU A 292 16.51 20.53 3.56
N VAL A 293 15.45 20.82 2.80
CA VAL A 293 15.30 22.11 2.10
C VAL A 293 15.19 23.27 3.08
N ARG A 294 14.41 23.10 4.16
CA ARG A 294 14.26 24.10 5.23
C ARG A 294 15.60 24.37 5.92
N ASP A 295 16.30 23.33 6.32
CA ASP A 295 17.59 23.45 7.02
C ASP A 295 18.67 24.09 6.14
N SER A 296 18.70 23.75 4.84
CA SER A 296 19.63 24.37 3.89
C SER A 296 19.34 25.86 3.63
N LEU A 297 18.07 26.28 3.62
CA LEU A 297 17.69 27.69 3.54
C LEU A 297 18.17 28.48 4.77
N PHE A 298 17.95 27.93 5.98
CA PHE A 298 18.42 28.54 7.22
C PHE A 298 19.95 28.68 7.26
N ALA A 299 20.69 27.61 6.92
CA ALA A 299 22.15 27.60 6.94
C ALA A 299 22.78 28.54 5.89
N PHE A 300 22.15 28.69 4.72
CA PHE A 300 22.63 29.61 3.69
C PHE A 300 22.47 31.08 4.09
N HIS A 301 21.37 31.42 4.76
CA HIS A 301 21.11 32.78 5.22
C HIS A 301 22.00 33.17 6.41
N GLU A 302 22.29 32.26 7.35
CA GLU A 302 23.30 32.49 8.39
C GLU A 302 24.67 32.87 7.79
N ARG A 303 25.10 32.18 6.73
CA ARG A 303 26.37 32.49 6.04
C ARG A 303 26.36 33.86 5.36
N GLN A 304 25.23 34.31 4.82
CA GLN A 304 25.08 35.63 4.22
C GLN A 304 25.01 36.75 5.27
N PHE A 305 24.34 36.52 6.40
CA PHE A 305 24.31 37.46 7.52
C PHE A 305 25.68 37.64 8.17
N VAL A 306 26.48 36.58 8.27
CA VAL A 306 27.87 36.65 8.74
C VAL A 306 28.77 37.42 7.77
N ARG A 307 28.51 37.36 6.45
CA ARG A 307 29.24 38.16 5.44
C ARG A 307 28.89 39.65 5.44
N LYS A 308 27.69 40.04 5.88
CA LYS A 308 27.30 41.46 6.04
C LYS A 308 27.82 42.12 7.33
N ARG A 309 28.39 41.34 8.27
CA ARG A 309 28.96 41.83 9.54
C ARG A 309 30.50 41.80 9.61
N LYS A 310 31.19 41.57 8.50
CA LYS A 310 32.64 41.74 8.38
C LYS A 310 32.98 42.82 7.37
#